data_AF-A0A2S2BS13-F1
#
_entry.id   AF-A0A2S2BS13-F1
#
_cell.length_a   1.000
_cell.length_b   1.000
_cell.length_c   1.000
_cell.angle_alpha   90.00
_cell.angle_beta   90.00
_cell.angle_gamma   90.00
#
_symmetry.space_group_name_H-M   'P 1'
#
loop_
_entity.id
_entity.type
_entity.pdbx_description
1 polymer ?
#
loop_
_entity_poly.entity_id
_entity_poly.type
_entity_poly.pdbx_seq_one_letter_code
_entity_poly.pdbx_strand_id
1 'polypeptide(L)'
;MRANLERILQSPRARCSHPGVSMARLAEVAEDAGVGVGTVYRRFASKDQLIEHLFAARLQDVVEISTAAEAMPDPRKGLVYFFTESTRTRRYG
;
A
#
# COMPACT_ATOMS: atom_id res chain seq x y z
N MET A 1 4.82 4.49 18.49
CA MET A 1 3.67 3.78 17.87
C MET A 1 3.57 3.96 16.35
N ARG A 2 3.81 5.16 15.77
CA ARG A 2 3.81 5.39 14.30
C ARG A 2 4.76 4.47 13.52
N ALA A 3 5.99 4.28 14.00
CA ALA A 3 7.00 3.43 13.35
C ALA A 3 6.57 1.96 13.15
N ASN A 4 5.67 1.41 13.98
CA ASN A 4 5.20 0.04 13.80
C ASN A 4 4.17 -0.05 12.68
N LEU A 5 3.32 0.98 12.54
CA LEU A 5 2.36 1.08 11.46
C LEU A 5 3.07 1.26 10.11
N GLU A 6 4.08 2.13 10.06
CA GLU A 6 4.89 2.32 8.86
C GLU A 6 5.57 1.02 8.42
N ARG A 7 6.16 0.27 9.35
CA ARG A 7 6.77 -1.05 9.03
C ARG A 7 5.74 -2.06 8.51
N ILE A 8 4.53 -2.07 9.07
CA ILE A 8 3.44 -2.93 8.60
C ILE A 8 2.98 -2.53 7.18
N LEU A 9 2.83 -1.24 6.91
CA LEU A 9 2.42 -0.76 5.57
C LEU A 9 3.53 -0.95 4.52
N GLN A 10 4.79 -0.88 4.95
CA GLN A 10 5.95 -1.11 4.10
C GLN A 10 6.30 -2.60 3.92
N SER A 11 5.62 -3.54 4.59
CA SER A 11 5.88 -4.96 4.40
C SER A 11 5.60 -5.38 2.94
N PRO A 12 6.49 -6.14 2.28
CA PRO A 12 6.24 -6.73 0.96
C PRO A 12 4.88 -7.43 0.85
N ARG A 13 4.47 -8.20 1.85
CA ARG A 13 3.16 -8.88 1.85
C ARG A 13 1.98 -7.91 1.93
N ALA A 14 2.10 -6.86 2.73
CA ALA A 14 1.10 -5.80 2.79
C ALA A 14 0.95 -5.09 1.44
N ARG A 15 2.06 -4.86 0.74
CA ARG A 15 2.09 -4.27 -0.60
C ARG A 15 1.60 -5.22 -1.71
N CYS A 16 1.74 -6.53 -1.54
CA CYS A 16 1.28 -7.51 -2.54
C CYS A 16 -0.17 -7.98 -2.33
N SER A 17 -0.86 -7.50 -1.29
CA SER A 17 -2.19 -7.97 -0.93
C SER A 17 -3.28 -7.44 -1.88
N HIS A 18 -4.02 -8.37 -2.51
CA HIS A 18 -5.21 -8.06 -3.30
C HIS A 18 -6.45 -7.93 -2.38
N PRO A 19 -7.48 -7.13 -2.74
CA PRO A 19 -8.64 -6.85 -1.89
C PRO A 19 -9.45 -8.08 -1.41
N GLY A 20 -9.25 -9.26 -2.02
CA GLY A 20 -10.05 -10.46 -1.76
C GLY A 20 -9.38 -11.62 -1.00
N VAL A 21 -8.10 -11.55 -0.62
CA VAL A 21 -7.35 -12.77 -0.15
C VAL A 21 -6.91 -12.70 1.32
N SER A 22 -7.55 -11.87 2.15
CA SER A 22 -7.05 -11.54 3.48
C SER A 22 -7.87 -12.20 4.59
N MET A 23 -7.29 -13.20 5.26
CA MET A 23 -7.49 -13.52 6.69
C MET A 23 -6.29 -14.35 7.17
N ALA A 24 -5.65 -15.12 6.28
CA ALA A 24 -4.44 -15.90 6.57
C ALA A 24 -3.15 -15.07 6.73
N ARG A 25 -3.11 -13.76 6.41
CA ARG A 25 -1.84 -13.02 6.27
C ARG A 25 -1.50 -12.01 7.36
N LEU A 26 -2.37 -11.74 8.34
CA LEU A 26 -2.06 -10.75 9.41
C LEU A 26 -0.81 -11.16 10.21
N ALA A 27 -0.67 -12.45 10.50
CA ALA A 27 0.52 -13.00 11.15
C ALA A 27 1.75 -12.94 10.25
N GLU A 28 1.60 -13.29 8.97
CA GLU A 28 2.68 -13.24 7.99
C GLU A 28 3.16 -11.81 7.69
N VAL A 29 2.27 -10.82 7.70
CA VAL A 29 2.59 -9.39 7.55
C VAL A 29 3.25 -8.86 8.81
N ALA A 30 2.80 -9.30 9.99
CA ALA A 30 3.42 -8.94 11.27
C ALA A 30 4.86 -9.48 11.35
N GLU A 31 5.06 -10.74 10.96
CA GLU A 31 6.37 -11.38 10.86
C GLU A 31 7.29 -10.63 9.87
N ASP A 32 6.80 -10.36 8.66
CA ASP A 32 7.52 -9.63 7.61
C ASP A 32 7.88 -8.18 8.03
N ALA A 33 7.01 -7.53 8.81
CA ALA A 33 7.25 -6.19 9.36
C ALA A 33 8.13 -6.17 10.62
N GLY A 34 8.50 -7.33 11.17
CA GLY A 34 9.20 -7.44 12.46
C GLY A 34 8.38 -6.85 13.62
N VAL A 35 7.06 -7.03 13.59
CA VAL A 35 6.12 -6.56 14.62
C VAL A 35 5.43 -7.77 15.25
N GLY A 36 5.30 -7.79 16.57
CA GLY A 36 4.53 -8.84 17.24
C GLY A 36 3.06 -8.82 16.82
N VAL A 37 2.49 -9.98 16.50
CA VAL A 37 1.09 -10.17 16.07
C VAL A 37 0.07 -9.48 16.98
N GLY A 38 0.26 -9.53 18.30
CA GLY A 38 -0.64 -8.85 19.26
C GLY A 38 -0.62 -7.32 19.14
N THR A 39 0.46 -6.73 18.61
CA THR A 39 0.52 -5.29 18.30
C THR A 39 -0.27 -4.94 17.05
N VAL A 40 -0.34 -5.87 16.08
CA VAL A 40 -1.12 -5.71 14.86
C VAL A 40 -2.62 -5.85 15.15
N TYR A 41 -3.04 -6.91 15.86
CA TYR A 41 -4.44 -7.10 16.28
C TYR A 41 -4.98 -5.98 17.17
N ARG A 42 -4.13 -5.35 17.99
CA ARG A 42 -4.53 -4.21 18.82
C ARG A 42 -4.64 -2.90 18.04
N ARG A 43 -3.92 -2.78 16.91
CA ARG A 43 -3.92 -1.57 16.08
C ARG A 43 -4.99 -1.59 14.99
N PHE A 44 -5.29 -2.78 14.48
CA PHE A 44 -6.35 -3.02 13.52
C PHE A 44 -7.40 -3.89 14.20
N ALA A 45 -8.46 -3.26 14.70
CA ALA A 45 -9.53 -3.94 15.42
C ALA A 45 -10.28 -4.95 14.52
N SER A 46 -10.20 -4.77 13.20
CA SER A 46 -10.72 -5.68 12.21
C SER A 46 -9.84 -5.73 10.96
N LYS A 47 -10.04 -6.76 10.16
CA LYS A 47 -9.44 -6.90 8.83
C LYS A 47 -9.76 -5.68 7.94
N ASP A 48 -10.97 -5.17 8.01
CA ASP A 48 -11.44 -4.08 7.15
C ASP A 48 -10.66 -2.80 7.43
N GLN A 49 -10.30 -2.57 8.70
CA GLN A 49 -9.47 -1.44 9.09
C GLN A 49 -8.06 -1.51 8.53
N LEU A 50 -7.46 -2.72 8.46
CA LEU A 50 -6.17 -2.91 7.78
C LEU A 50 -6.31 -2.70 6.27
N ILE A 51 -7.35 -3.24 5.65
CA ILE A 51 -7.61 -3.07 4.22
C ILE A 51 -7.79 -1.59 3.88
N GLU A 52 -8.58 -0.85 4.67
CA GLU A 52 -8.79 0.58 4.52
C GLU A 52 -7.46 1.36 4.59
N HIS A 53 -6.61 1.05 5.57
CA HIS A 53 -5.30 1.68 5.68
C HIS A 53 -4.36 1.35 4.49
N LEU A 54 -4.38 0.11 4.01
CA LEU A 54 -3.61 -0.28 2.82
C LEU A 54 -4.14 0.42 1.55
N PHE A 55 -5.46 0.52 1.40
CA PHE A 55 -6.08 1.25 0.31
C PHE A 55 -5.77 2.74 0.35
N ALA A 56 -5.85 3.37 1.51
CA ALA A 56 -5.50 4.77 1.68
C ALA A 56 -4.05 5.05 1.29
N ALA A 57 -3.12 4.17 1.71
CA ALA A 57 -1.71 4.26 1.30
C ALA A 57 -1.55 4.11 -0.23
N ARG A 58 -2.31 3.20 -0.86
CA ARG A 58 -2.27 3.02 -2.33
C ARG A 58 -2.90 4.15 -3.12
N LEU A 59 -3.96 4.75 -2.60
CA LEU A 59 -4.56 5.94 -3.20
C LEU A 59 -3.57 7.11 -3.18
N GLN A 60 -2.77 7.23 -2.12
CA GLN A 60 -1.74 8.26 -2.03
C GLN A 60 -0.70 8.13 -3.16
N ASP A 61 -0.22 6.90 -3.45
CA ASP A 61 0.70 6.66 -4.57
C ASP A 61 0.09 7.12 -5.91
N VAL A 62 -1.20 6.84 -6.13
CA VAL A 62 -1.92 7.24 -7.35
C VAL A 62 -2.06 8.76 -7.45
N VAL A 63 -2.33 9.44 -6.33
CA VAL A 63 -2.41 10.90 -6.25
C VAL A 63 -1.06 11.53 -6.58
N GLU A 64 0.04 10.97 -6.08
CA GLU A 64 1.40 11.45 -6.37
C GLU A 64 1.75 11.30 -7.85
N ILE A 65 1.46 10.14 -8.44
CA ILE A 65 1.65 9.88 -9.88
C ILE A 65 0.78 10.84 -10.72
N SER A 66 -0.47 11.06 -10.32
CA SER A 66 -1.38 12.00 -10.99
C SER A 66 -0.85 13.42 -10.95
N THR A 67 -0.36 13.88 -9.79
CA THR A 67 0.20 15.22 -9.62
C THR A 67 1.45 15.41 -10.48
N ALA A 68 2.33 14.40 -10.53
CA ALA A 68 3.51 14.43 -11.40
C ALA A 68 3.15 14.44 -12.89
N ALA A 69 2.10 13.71 -13.29
CA ALA A 69 1.58 13.71 -14.65
C ALA A 69 1.00 15.07 -15.06
N GLU A 70 0.24 15.71 -14.16
CA GLU A 70 -0.38 17.02 -14.38
C GLU A 70 0.66 18.13 -14.56
N ALA A 71 1.79 18.05 -13.86
CA ALA A 71 2.89 18.99 -13.97
C ALA A 71 3.67 18.89 -15.30
N MET A 72 3.39 17.90 -16.15
CA MET A 72 4.12 17.71 -17.42
C MET A 72 3.65 18.71 -18.50
N PRO A 73 4.57 19.39 -19.20
CA PRO A 73 4.21 20.36 -20.24
C PRO A 73 3.48 19.78 -21.46
N ASP A 74 3.68 18.50 -21.75
CA ASP A 74 3.01 17.78 -22.84
C ASP A 74 1.92 16.88 -22.24
N PRO A 75 0.62 17.21 -22.41
CA PRO A 75 -0.49 16.46 -21.84
C PRO A 75 -0.50 14.99 -22.26
N ARG A 76 -0.04 14.66 -23.47
CA ARG A 76 0.04 13.27 -23.94
C ARG A 76 1.11 12.52 -23.18
N LYS A 77 2.26 13.16 -22.89
CA LYS A 77 3.31 12.54 -22.04
C LYS A 77 2.84 12.36 -20.61
N GLY A 78 2.13 13.34 -20.04
CA GLY A 78 1.51 13.22 -18.72
C GLY A 78 0.57 12.02 -18.65
N LEU A 79 -0.32 11.87 -19.63
CA LEU A 79 -1.28 10.78 -19.68
C LEU A 79 -0.59 9.41 -19.83
N VAL A 80 0.39 9.29 -20.72
CA VAL A 80 1.20 8.06 -20.87
C VAL A 80 1.97 7.74 -19.58
N TYR A 81 2.55 8.74 -18.94
CA TYR A 81 3.26 8.58 -17.66
C TYR A 81 2.32 8.07 -16.58
N PHE A 82 1.15 8.69 -16.40
CA PHE A 82 0.15 8.25 -15.42
C PHE A 82 -0.23 6.79 -15.63
N PHE A 83 -0.60 6.38 -16.85
CA PHE A 83 -0.98 4.99 -17.12
C PHE A 83 0.19 4.01 -16.96
N THR A 84 1.41 4.41 -17.31
CA THR A 84 2.60 3.56 -17.18
C THR A 84 2.99 3.37 -15.71
N GLU A 85 3.02 4.44 -14.93
CA GLU A 85 3.46 4.39 -13.52
C GLU A 85 2.38 3.82 -12.60
N SER A 86 1.09 4.16 -12.81
CA SER A 86 -0.01 3.59 -12.02
C SER A 86 -0.18 2.08 -12.22
N THR A 87 0.28 1.54 -13.36
CA THR A 87 0.28 0.09 -13.64
C THR A 87 1.59 -0.59 -13.24
N ARG A 88 2.68 0.17 -13.03
CA ARG A 88 3.97 -0.32 -12.52
C ARG A 88 3.95 -0.67 -11.04
N THR A 89 2.93 -0.27 -10.28
CA THR A 89 2.70 -0.64 -8.87
C THR A 89 2.49 -2.15 -8.63
N ARG A 90 2.76 -2.98 -9.65
CA ARG A 90 2.63 -4.43 -9.71
C ARG A 90 3.93 -5.20 -9.51
N ARG A 91 5.07 -4.56 -9.26
CA ARG A 91 6.33 -5.29 -9.03
C ARG A 91 7.28 -4.52 -8.12
N TYR A 92 7.15 -4.71 -6.82
CA TYR A 92 8.30 -4.65 -5.93
C TYR A 92 8.47 -6.05 -5.36
N GLY A 93 9.48 -6.75 -5.89
CA GLY A 93 10.03 -7.95 -5.28
C GLY A 93 10.64 -7.66 -3.92
#